data_AF-A0A497FG88-F1
#
_entry.id   AF-A0A497FG88-F1
#
_cell.length_a   1.000
_cell.length_b   1.000
_cell.length_c   1.000
_cell.angle_alpha   90.00
_cell.angle_beta   90.00
_cell.angle_gamma   90.00
#
_symmetry.space_group_name_H-M   'P 1'
#
loop_
_entity.id
_entity.type
_entity.pdbx_description
1 polymer ?
#
loop_
_entity_poly.entity_id
_entity_poly.type
_entity_poly.pdbx_seq_one_letter_code
_entity_poly.pdbx_strand_id
1 'polypeptide(L)'
;MTILDEVIAKSKEIFNELRYSIPRLPYTDADYTRNLWIIAMKRAIREVLREHKPYKNPYLLTSLSLLISACIMRLYSCPSLKSYYDMKIDDLYDIAKYGITYANNLAIYGMGLKQKLLTYGMG
;
A
#
# COMPACT_ATOMS: atom_id res chain seq x y z
N MET A 1 3.69 -0.65 -11.72
CA MET A 1 2.49 -0.21 -10.99
C MET A 1 2.69 -0.67 -9.57
N THR A 2 2.63 0.22 -8.58
CA THR A 2 2.87 -0.14 -7.17
C THR A 2 1.64 -0.83 -6.59
N ILE A 3 1.78 -1.58 -5.50
CA ILE A 3 0.61 -2.19 -4.85
C ILE A 3 -0.32 -1.10 -4.29
N LEU A 4 0.22 0.06 -3.94
CA LEU A 4 -0.56 1.22 -3.53
C LEU A 4 -1.43 1.75 -4.68
N ASP A 5 -0.91 1.81 -5.90
CA ASP A 5 -1.69 2.22 -7.08
C ASP A 5 -2.85 1.24 -7.35
N GLU A 6 -2.61 -0.07 -7.22
CA GLU A 6 -3.65 -1.09 -7.34
C GLU A 6 -4.76 -0.91 -6.30
N VAL A 7 -4.37 -0.68 -5.04
CA VAL A 7 -5.33 -0.41 -3.97
C VAL A 7 -6.11 0.86 -4.28
N ILE A 8 -5.47 1.95 -4.69
CA ILE A 8 -6.17 3.21 -5.02
C ILE A 8 -7.15 3.00 -6.17
N ALA A 9 -6.75 2.29 -7.23
CA ALA A 9 -7.60 1.99 -8.37
C ALA A 9 -8.84 1.18 -7.96
N LYS A 10 -8.63 0.06 -7.25
CA LYS A 10 -9.71 -0.81 -6.75
C LYS A 10 -10.64 -0.06 -5.80
N SER A 11 -10.07 0.82 -4.97
CA SER A 11 -10.88 1.56 -4.02
C SER A 11 -11.77 2.61 -4.69
N LYS A 12 -11.31 3.23 -5.78
CA LYS A 12 -12.13 4.15 -6.59
C LYS A 12 -13.26 3.41 -7.30
N GLU A 13 -12.99 2.22 -7.83
CA GLU A 13 -14.00 1.34 -8.44
C GLU A 13 -15.13 1.05 -7.43
N ILE A 14 -14.79 0.49 -6.27
CA ILE A 14 -15.75 0.14 -5.21
C ILE A 14 -16.48 1.39 -4.70
N PHE A 15 -15.79 2.51 -4.54
CA PHE A 15 -16.43 3.76 -4.11
C PHE A 15 -17.51 4.20 -5.10
N ASN A 16 -17.23 4.15 -6.41
CA ASN A 16 -18.19 4.53 -7.44
C ASN A 16 -19.38 3.58 -7.52
N GLU A 17 -19.17 2.27 -7.32
CA GLU A 17 -20.25 1.28 -7.22
C GLU A 17 -21.19 1.60 -6.05
N LEU A 18 -20.63 1.92 -4.89
CA LEU A 18 -21.41 2.14 -3.67
C LEU A 18 -21.99 3.57 -3.57
N ARG A 19 -21.46 4.54 -4.34
CA ARG A 19 -21.88 5.95 -4.27
C ARG A 19 -23.34 6.15 -4.65
N TYR A 20 -23.90 5.26 -5.46
CA TYR A 20 -25.26 5.33 -5.97
C TYR A 20 -26.20 4.29 -5.33
N SER A 21 -25.71 3.44 -4.43
CA SER A 21 -26.52 2.35 -3.86
C SER A 21 -27.27 2.73 -2.58
N ILE A 22 -27.00 3.90 -1.99
CA ILE A 22 -27.62 4.32 -0.73
C ILE A 22 -28.32 5.68 -0.90
N PRO A 23 -29.59 5.83 -0.43
CA PRO A 23 -30.30 7.10 -0.44
C PRO A 23 -29.55 8.16 0.36
N ARG A 24 -29.30 9.33 -0.24
CA ARG A 24 -28.62 10.44 0.44
C ARG A 24 -29.61 11.17 1.34
N LEU A 25 -29.27 11.26 2.62
CA LEU A 25 -30.00 12.11 3.54
C LEU A 25 -29.58 13.58 3.34
N PRO A 26 -30.52 14.52 3.20
CA PRO A 26 -30.20 15.94 3.22
C PRO A 26 -29.57 16.25 4.59
N TYR A 27 -28.47 16.99 4.61
CA TYR A 27 -27.66 17.35 5.80
C TYR A 27 -26.63 16.33 6.32
N THR A 28 -26.55 15.09 5.81
CA THR A 28 -25.50 14.13 6.23
C THR A 28 -24.61 13.62 5.08
N ASP A 29 -24.68 14.25 3.88
CA ASP A 29 -23.98 13.76 2.69
C ASP A 29 -22.44 13.73 2.86
N ALA A 30 -21.89 14.69 3.62
CA ALA A 30 -20.45 14.75 3.91
C ALA A 30 -19.98 13.57 4.79
N ASP A 31 -20.70 13.29 5.89
CA ASP A 31 -20.39 12.15 6.77
C ASP A 31 -20.58 10.82 6.06
N TYR A 32 -21.66 10.72 5.27
CA TYR A 32 -21.93 9.55 4.46
C TYR A 32 -20.80 9.29 3.46
N THR A 33 -20.38 10.31 2.70
CA THR A 33 -19.32 10.19 1.69
C THR A 33 -17.99 9.80 2.32
N ARG A 34 -17.63 10.38 3.47
CA ARG A 34 -16.42 10.00 4.23
C ARG A 34 -16.47 8.54 4.68
N ASN A 35 -17.59 8.11 5.25
CA ASN A 35 -17.74 6.72 5.72
C ASN A 35 -17.71 5.73 4.57
N LEU A 36 -18.37 6.06 3.45
CA LEU A 36 -18.34 5.28 2.23
C LEU A 36 -16.92 5.11 1.69
N TRP A 37 -16.14 6.20 1.68
CA TRP A 37 -14.74 6.19 1.30
C TRP A 37 -13.94 5.21 2.17
N ILE A 38 -14.05 5.32 3.50
CA ILE A 38 -13.35 4.43 4.44
C ILE A 38 -13.71 2.95 4.21
N ILE A 39 -15.00 2.65 3.99
CA ILE A 39 -15.48 1.29 3.71
C ILE A 39 -14.87 0.77 2.40
N ALA A 40 -14.90 1.57 1.33
CA ALA A 40 -14.35 1.21 0.03
C ALA A 40 -12.85 0.91 0.12
N MET A 41 -12.07 1.75 0.82
CA MET A 41 -10.63 1.53 1.01
C MET A 41 -10.36 0.22 1.76
N LYS A 42 -11.06 -0.02 2.87
CA LYS A 42 -10.87 -1.24 3.69
C LYS A 42 -11.19 -2.51 2.91
N ARG A 43 -12.21 -2.45 2.05
CA ARG A 43 -12.59 -3.56 1.18
C ARG A 43 -11.52 -3.79 0.10
N ALA A 44 -11.10 -2.73 -0.60
CA ALA A 44 -10.08 -2.80 -1.63
C ALA A 44 -8.75 -3.38 -1.12
N ILE A 45 -8.27 -2.94 0.05
CA ILE A 45 -7.04 -3.49 0.66
C ILE A 45 -7.15 -5.01 0.82
N ARG A 46 -8.29 -5.52 1.31
CA ARG A 46 -8.49 -6.96 1.51
C ARG A 46 -8.56 -7.72 0.20
N GLU A 47 -9.22 -7.17 -0.81
CA GLU A 47 -9.37 -7.81 -2.13
C GLU A 47 -8.02 -7.88 -2.85
N VAL A 48 -7.30 -6.76 -2.96
CA VAL A 48 -5.97 -6.70 -3.58
C VAL A 48 -5.00 -7.64 -2.86
N LEU A 49 -4.91 -7.56 -1.53
CA LEU A 49 -4.03 -8.48 -0.80
C LEU A 49 -4.44 -9.95 -0.96
N ARG A 50 -5.72 -10.27 -1.19
CA ARG A 50 -6.16 -11.64 -1.43
C ARG A 50 -5.74 -12.14 -2.82
N GLU A 51 -5.79 -11.29 -3.83
CA GLU A 51 -5.36 -11.60 -5.20
C GLU A 51 -3.87 -11.92 -5.29
N HIS A 52 -3.07 -11.27 -4.45
CA HIS A 52 -1.63 -11.51 -4.34
C HIS A 52 -1.24 -12.73 -3.49
N LYS A 53 -2.17 -13.64 -3.15
CA LYS A 53 -1.80 -14.92 -2.52
C LYS A 53 -1.10 -15.86 -3.50
N PRO A 54 -0.20 -16.76 -3.06
CA PRO A 54 0.23 -17.00 -1.67
C PRO A 54 1.33 -16.03 -1.20
N TYR A 55 1.43 -15.84 0.12
CA TYR A 55 2.48 -15.05 0.77
C TYR A 55 3.43 -15.96 1.53
N LYS A 56 4.73 -15.61 1.52
CA LYS A 56 5.74 -16.32 2.31
C LYS A 56 5.60 -16.06 3.81
N ASN A 57 5.25 -14.83 4.21
CA ASN A 57 5.01 -14.48 5.61
C ASN A 57 3.63 -13.83 5.81
N PRO A 58 2.58 -14.61 6.13
CA PRO A 58 1.23 -14.08 6.30
C PRO A 58 1.05 -13.19 7.54
N TYR A 59 1.93 -13.28 8.55
CA TYR A 59 1.82 -12.45 9.76
C TYR A 59 2.05 -10.96 9.47
N LEU A 60 2.79 -10.64 8.40
CA LEU A 60 3.05 -9.27 7.99
C LEU A 60 1.88 -8.62 7.24
N LEU A 61 0.87 -9.39 6.83
CA LEU A 61 -0.31 -8.84 6.14
C LEU A 61 -1.08 -7.86 7.00
N THR A 62 -1.14 -8.10 8.32
CA THR A 62 -1.79 -7.18 9.26
C THR A 62 -1.06 -5.85 9.28
N SER A 63 0.27 -5.88 9.37
CA SER A 63 1.12 -4.68 9.35
C SER A 63 1.03 -3.94 8.02
N LEU A 64 1.03 -4.68 6.90
CA LEU A 64 0.90 -4.13 5.55
C LEU A 64 -0.46 -3.45 5.36
N SER A 65 -1.55 -4.12 5.74
CA SER A 65 -2.89 -3.55 5.69
C SER A 65 -3.02 -2.29 6.54
N LEU A 66 -2.39 -2.26 7.72
CA LEU A 66 -2.42 -1.10 8.61
C LEU A 66 -1.62 0.08 8.01
N LEU A 67 -0.45 -0.20 7.42
CA LEU A 67 0.38 0.81 6.75
C LEU A 67 -0.35 1.43 5.55
N ILE A 68 -0.96 0.60 4.69
CA ILE A 68 -1.73 1.07 3.54
C ILE A 68 -2.94 1.91 3.99
N SER A 69 -3.67 1.47 5.01
CA SER A 69 -4.81 2.22 5.55
C SER A 69 -4.38 3.58 6.11
N ALA A 70 -3.24 3.67 6.80
CA ALA A 70 -2.70 4.92 7.31
C ALA A 70 -2.21 5.86 6.19
N CYS A 71 -1.60 5.28 5.16
CA CYS A 71 -1.15 5.98 3.96
C CYS A 71 -2.31 6.68 3.25
N ILE A 72 -3.39 5.95 2.93
CA ILE A 72 -4.53 6.50 2.18
C ILE A 72 -5.16 7.69 2.90
N MET A 73 -5.32 7.59 4.23
CA MET A 73 -5.85 8.69 5.05
C MET A 73 -4.94 9.92 5.02
N ARG A 74 -3.61 9.73 4.98
CA ARG A 74 -2.64 10.83 4.90
C ARG A 74 -2.50 11.42 3.50
N LEU A 75 -2.60 10.61 2.45
CA LEU A 75 -2.52 11.08 1.07
C LEU A 75 -3.69 11.98 0.70
N TYR A 76 -4.84 11.80 1.36
CA TYR A 76 -5.97 12.72 1.22
C TYR A 76 -5.58 14.17 1.58
N SER A 77 -4.83 14.36 2.67
CA SER A 77 -4.38 15.68 3.12
C SER A 77 -3.07 16.13 2.49
N CYS A 78 -2.14 15.21 2.24
CA CYS A 78 -0.79 15.49 1.76
C CYS A 78 -0.40 14.55 0.60
N PRO A 79 -0.84 14.84 -0.64
CA PRO A 79 -0.54 14.00 -1.81
C PRO A 79 0.96 13.88 -2.13
N SER A 80 1.77 14.87 -1.74
CA SER A 80 3.23 14.90 -1.97
C SER A 80 3.97 13.73 -1.30
N LEU A 81 3.38 13.11 -0.29
CA LEU A 81 3.97 11.95 0.41
C LEU A 81 3.82 10.63 -0.36
N LYS A 82 3.21 10.62 -1.55
CA LYS A 82 2.95 9.40 -2.33
C LYS A 82 4.23 8.56 -2.51
N SER A 83 5.29 9.15 -3.06
CA SER A 83 6.54 8.44 -3.32
C SER A 83 7.17 7.83 -2.07
N TYR A 84 7.06 8.51 -0.91
CA TYR A 84 7.54 8.00 0.37
C TYR A 84 6.77 6.76 0.82
N TYR A 85 5.44 6.76 0.64
CA TYR A 85 4.61 5.63 1.02
C TYR A 85 4.70 4.47 0.03
N ASP A 86 4.83 4.74 -1.27
CA ASP A 86 5.09 3.71 -2.29
C ASP A 86 6.30 2.88 -1.88
N MET A 87 7.44 3.53 -1.60
CA MET A 87 8.67 2.85 -1.17
C MET A 87 8.45 1.99 0.09
N LYS A 88 7.82 2.56 1.14
CA LYS A 88 7.60 1.83 2.39
C LYS A 88 6.64 0.65 2.27
N ILE A 89 5.62 0.79 1.44
CA ILE A 89 4.61 -0.25 1.24
C ILE A 89 5.19 -1.36 0.38
N ASP A 90 5.91 -1.02 -0.69
CA ASP A 90 6.57 -1.98 -1.57
C ASP A 90 7.66 -2.77 -0.81
N ASP A 91 8.48 -2.11 0.01
CA ASP A 91 9.45 -2.78 0.88
C ASP A 91 8.78 -3.83 1.79
N LEU A 92 7.70 -3.43 2.47
CA LEU A 92 6.97 -4.32 3.39
C LEU A 92 6.24 -5.44 2.64
N TYR A 93 5.73 -5.14 1.44
CA TYR A 93 5.10 -6.11 0.55
C TYR A 93 6.12 -7.15 0.07
N ASP A 94 7.31 -6.75 -0.35
CA ASP A 94 8.36 -7.67 -0.81
C ASP A 94 8.84 -8.60 0.32
N ILE A 95 8.94 -8.07 1.54
CA ILE A 95 9.21 -8.89 2.73
C ILE A 95 8.05 -9.88 2.98
N ALA A 96 6.79 -9.45 2.87
CA ALA A 96 5.64 -10.34 3.12
C ALA A 96 5.46 -11.41 2.02
N LYS A 97 5.63 -11.02 0.75
CA LYS A 97 5.36 -11.82 -0.44
C LYS A 97 6.51 -12.76 -0.76
N TYR A 98 7.73 -12.22 -0.86
CA TYR A 98 8.91 -12.94 -1.31
C TYR A 98 9.87 -13.28 -0.15
N GLY A 99 9.71 -12.64 1.01
CA GLY A 99 10.63 -12.77 2.14
C GLY A 99 12.01 -12.25 1.80
N ILE A 100 12.08 -11.21 0.97
CA ILE A 100 13.30 -10.49 0.64
C ILE A 100 13.49 -9.46 1.75
N THR A 101 14.51 -9.64 2.57
CA THR A 101 14.88 -8.64 3.58
C THR A 101 15.94 -7.74 2.98
N TYR A 102 15.61 -6.47 2.72
CA TYR A 102 16.63 -5.48 2.43
C TYR A 102 17.41 -5.24 3.73
N ALA A 103 18.67 -5.66 3.78
CA ALA A 103 19.54 -5.36 4.91
C ALA A 103 19.52 -3.84 5.14
N ASN A 104 19.35 -3.40 6.39
CA ASN A 104 19.33 -1.99 6.74
C ASN A 104 20.67 -1.35 6.34
N ASN A 105 20.59 -0.53 5.31
CA ASN A 105 21.72 -0.05 4.56
C ASN A 105 22.37 1.21 5.13
N LEU A 106 22.45 1.32 6.47
CA LEU A 106 23.37 2.25 7.11
C LEU A 106 24.84 1.91 6.79
N ALA A 107 25.14 0.66 6.41
CA ALA A 107 26.44 0.25 5.88
C ALA A 107 26.57 0.35 4.34
N ILE A 108 25.48 0.57 3.59
CA ILE A 108 25.49 0.57 2.11
C ILE A 108 25.47 1.97 1.51
N TYR A 109 25.16 3.02 2.29
CA TYR A 109 25.47 4.40 1.87
C TYR A 109 26.98 4.66 1.70
N GLY A 110 27.86 3.74 2.13
CA GLY A 110 29.32 3.85 1.98
C GLY A 110 29.98 2.89 0.97
N MET A 111 29.27 1.90 0.42
CA MET A 111 29.88 0.94 -0.52
C MET A 111 29.59 1.31 -1.97
N GLY A 112 30.61 1.84 -2.64
CA GLY A 112 30.58 2.20 -4.05
C GLY A 112 30.25 1.02 -4.96
N LEU A 113 29.64 1.32 -6.11
CA LEU A 113 29.13 0.37 -7.12
C LEU A 113 30.10 -0.78 -7.47
N LYS A 114 31.42 -0.55 -7.43
CA LYS A 114 32.47 -1.55 -7.66
C LYS A 114 32.47 -2.68 -6.63
N GLN A 115 32.22 -2.39 -5.35
CA GLN A 115 32.16 -3.43 -4.32
C GLN A 115 30.92 -4.32 -4.48
N LYS A 116 29.80 -3.76 -4.96
CA LYS A 116 28.59 -4.54 -5.26
C LYS A 116 28.87 -5.62 -6.31
N LEU A 117 29.53 -5.29 -7.41
CA LEU A 117 29.86 -6.26 -8.49
C LEU A 117 30.79 -7.38 -8.00
N LEU A 118 31.78 -7.05 -7.16
CA LEU A 118 32.69 -8.02 -6.57
C LEU A 118 32.00 -8.96 -5.57
N THR A 119 31.08 -8.45 -4.73
CA THR A 119 30.34 -9.29 -3.77
C THR A 119 29.35 -10.25 -4.41
N TYR A 120 28.84 -9.93 -5.61
CA TYR A 120 27.97 -10.82 -6.38
C TYR A 120 28.75 -11.73 -7.35
N GLY A 121 30.10 -11.73 -7.29
CA GLY A 121 30.94 -12.56 -8.16
C GLY A 121 30.83 -12.23 -9.64
N MET A 122 30.39 -11.02 -9.98
CA MET A 122 30.23 -10.52 -11.36
C MET A 122 31.26 -9.42 -11.67
N GLY A 123 32.45 -9.51 -11.06
CA GLY A 123 33.58 -8.61 -11.25
C GLY A 123 34.71 -9.25 -12.03
#